data_AF-A0A1Y3N5G3-F1
#
_entry.id   AF-A0A1Y3N5G3-F1
#
_cell.length_a   1.000
_cell.length_b   1.000
_cell.length_c   1.000
_cell.angle_alpha   90.00
_cell.angle_beta   90.00
_cell.angle_gamma   90.00
#
_symmetry.space_group_name_H-M   'P 1'
#
loop_
_entity.id
_entity.type
_entity.pdbx_description
1 polymer ?
#
loop_
_entity_poly.entity_id
_entity_poly.type
_entity_poly.pdbx_seq_one_letter_code
_entity_poly.pdbx_strand_id
1 'polypeptide(L)' 'TGVAVYDYESKNDDELTFKVGDEITILNRETGEYGWYQGFNKGSIGFFPSNYIKL' A
#
# COMPACT_ATOMS: atom_id res chain seq x y z
N THR A 1 -8.13 -6.50 -4.58
CA THR A 1 -6.81 -6.50 -3.92
C THR A 1 -5.75 -6.27 -4.98
N GLY A 2 -4.49 -6.16 -4.64
CA GLY A 2 -3.38 -6.10 -5.59
C GLY A 2 -2.11 -6.67 -4.95
N VAL A 3 -1.13 -7.06 -5.75
CA VAL A 3 0.10 -7.70 -5.30
C VAL A 3 1.26 -6.72 -5.39
N ALA A 4 2.04 -6.60 -4.31
CA ALA A 4 3.26 -5.81 -4.30
C ALA A 4 4.30 -6.38 -5.27
N VAL A 5 4.81 -5.54 -6.17
CA VAL A 5 5.88 -5.90 -7.13
C VAL A 5 7.25 -5.32 -6.75
N TYR A 6 7.28 -4.46 -5.72
CA TYR A 6 8.50 -3.95 -5.08
C TYR A 6 8.33 -3.97 -3.56
N ASP A 7 9.46 -4.07 -2.85
CA ASP A 7 9.50 -3.85 -1.40
C ASP A 7 9.22 -2.39 -1.07
N TYR A 8 8.49 -2.14 0.01
CA TYR A 8 8.25 -0.81 0.53
C TYR A 8 8.39 -0.79 2.04
N GLU A 9 9.21 0.11 2.55
CA GLU A 9 9.39 0.38 3.98
C GLU A 9 8.73 1.72 4.30
N SER A 10 7.82 1.69 5.28
CA SER A 10 7.06 2.86 5.72
C SER A 10 8.01 3.95 6.20
N LYS A 11 7.79 5.17 5.71
CA LYS A 11 8.56 6.35 6.13
C LYS A 11 7.90 7.13 7.24
N ASN A 12 6.59 6.96 7.41
CA ASN A 12 5.76 7.59 8.41
C ASN A 12 4.86 6.54 9.08
N ASP A 13 4.37 6.85 10.28
CA ASP A 13 3.57 5.92 11.11
C ASP A 13 2.21 5.56 10.50
N ASP A 14 1.73 6.34 9.52
CA ASP A 14 0.47 6.13 8.80
C ASP A 14 0.64 5.36 7.48
N GLU A 15 1.86 4.96 7.13
CA GLU A 15 2.17 4.18 5.93
C GLU A 15 2.27 2.67 6.21
N LEU A 16 2.02 1.86 5.19
CA LEU A 16 2.25 0.41 5.26
C LEU A 16 3.72 0.07 4.99
N THR A 17 4.21 -1.00 5.62
CA THR A 17 5.40 -1.73 5.20
C THR A 17 5.00 -3.06 4.60
N PHE A 18 5.54 -3.42 3.44
CA PHE A 18 5.25 -4.67 2.76
C PHE A 18 6.42 -5.14 1.88
N LYS A 19 6.40 -6.42 1.53
CA LYS A 19 7.39 -7.10 0.70
C LYS A 19 6.81 -7.51 -0.65
N VAL A 20 7.67 -7.70 -1.64
CA VAL A 20 7.28 -8.29 -2.93
C VAL A 20 6.47 -9.56 -2.70
N GLY A 21 5.33 -9.68 -3.40
CA GLY A 21 4.42 -10.81 -3.30
C GLY A 21 3.35 -10.67 -2.20
N ASP A 22 3.45 -9.68 -1.31
CA ASP A 22 2.38 -9.40 -0.35
C ASP A 22 1.09 -8.95 -1.07
N GLU A 23 -0.05 -9.50 -0.66
CA GLU A 23 -1.36 -9.05 -1.12
C GLU A 23 -1.84 -7.87 -0.28
N ILE A 24 -2.22 -6.78 -0.95
CA ILE A 24 -2.76 -5.57 -0.32
C ILE A 24 -4.23 -5.41 -0.70
N THR A 25 -5.07 -5.28 0.31
CA THR A 25 -6.47 -4.89 0.11
C THR A 25 -6.54 -3.39 -0.03
N ILE A 26 -6.87 -2.91 -1.23
CA ILE A 26 -7.07 -1.48 -1.49
C ILE A 26 -8.39 -1.05 -0.86
N LEU A 27 -8.33 -0.11 0.08
CA LEU A 27 -9.48 0.44 0.79
C LEU A 27 -9.91 1.79 0.21
N ASN A 28 -8.96 2.66 -0.17
CA ASN A 28 -9.24 3.95 -0.76
C ASN A 28 -8.19 4.34 -1.82
N ARG A 29 -8.64 4.81 -2.99
CA ARG A 29 -7.79 5.32 -4.09
C ARG A 29 -7.76 6.85 -4.17
N GLU A 30 -8.69 7.51 -3.50
CA GLU A 30 -8.88 8.96 -3.48
C GLU A 30 -8.47 9.47 -2.10
N THR A 31 -7.16 9.47 -1.85
CA THR A 31 -6.57 9.88 -0.56
C THR A 31 -6.32 11.39 -0.47
N GLY A 32 -6.50 12.12 -1.58
CA GLY A 32 -6.10 13.52 -1.72
C GLY A 32 -4.64 13.72 -2.14
N GLU A 33 -3.82 12.65 -2.12
CA GLU A 33 -2.44 12.67 -2.60
C GLU A 33 -2.30 11.81 -3.87
N TYR A 34 -1.84 12.44 -4.94
CA TYR A 34 -1.69 11.75 -6.21
C TYR A 34 -0.65 10.63 -6.11
N GLY A 35 -1.03 9.44 -6.55
CA GLY A 35 -0.16 8.27 -6.54
C GLY A 35 -0.18 7.47 -5.23
N TRP A 36 -0.94 7.88 -4.23
CA TRP A 36 -1.04 7.17 -2.94
C TRP A 36 -2.42 6.58 -2.70
N TYR A 37 -2.44 5.31 -2.31
CA TYR A 37 -3.65 4.61 -1.90
C TYR A 37 -3.58 4.27 -0.42
N GLN A 38 -4.74 4.04 0.18
CA GLN A 38 -4.85 3.45 1.51
C GLN A 38 -5.24 1.98 1.36
N GLY A 39 -4.63 1.11 2.15
CA GLY A 39 -4.95 -0.31 2.12
C GLY A 39 -4.72 -1.02 3.43
N PHE A 40 -4.99 -2.31 3.42
CA PHE A 40 -4.81 -3.22 4.53
C PHE A 40 -3.86 -4.34 4.14
N ASN A 41 -2.85 -4.57 4.98
CA ASN A 41 -1.91 -5.68 4.86
C ASN A 41 -1.47 -6.13 6.27
N LYS A 42 -1.38 -7.44 6.49
CA LYS A 42 -0.85 -8.05 7.73
C LYS A 42 -1.43 -7.50 9.05
N GLY A 43 -2.71 -7.10 9.06
CA GLY A 43 -3.37 -6.59 10.27
C GLY A 43 -3.30 -5.07 10.45
N SER A 44 -2.60 -4.35 9.57
CA SER A 44 -2.46 -2.90 9.62
C SER A 44 -3.16 -2.22 8.45
N ILE A 45 -3.68 -1.01 8.71
CA ILE A 45 -4.17 -0.09 7.67
C ILE A 45 -3.15 1.03 7.54
N GLY A 46 -2.83 1.41 6.30
CA GLY A 46 -1.95 2.56 6.05
C GLY A 46 -1.87 2.93 4.59
N PHE A 47 -1.15 4.02 4.32
CA PHE A 47 -0.90 4.55 2.99
C PHE A 47 0.26 3.84 2.30
N PHE A 48 0.20 3.74 0.98
CA PHE A 48 1.29 3.20 0.17
C PHE A 48 1.29 3.78 -1.25
N PRO A 49 2.46 3.81 -1.92
CA PRO A 49 2.56 4.24 -3.31
C PRO A 49 1.87 3.23 -4.25
N SER A 50 0.86 3.69 -4.97
CA SER A 50 0.02 2.87 -5.86
C SER A 50 0.80 2.18 -6.99
N ASN A 51 1.91 2.78 -7.46
CA ASN A 51 2.76 2.22 -8.51
C ASN A 51 3.62 1.03 -8.05
N TYR A 52 3.60 0.70 -6.75
CA TYR A 52 4.26 -0.49 -6.20
C TYR A 52 3.38 -1.72 -6.26
N ILE A 53 2.09 -1.54 -6.61
CA ILE A 53 1.09 -2.60 -6.61
C ILE A 53 0.64 -2.91 -8.02
N LYS A 54 0.64 -4.21 -8.36
CA LYS A 54 0.03 -4.74 -9.58
C LYS A 54 -1.37 -5.24 -9.24
N LEU A 55 -2.38 -4.70 -9.94
CA LEU A 55 -3.77 -5.15 -9.86
C LEU A 55 -3.98 -6.50 -10.56
#